data_AF-A0A8H7D7Y2-F1
#
_entry.id   AF-A0A8H7D7Y2-F1
#
_cell.length_a   1.000
_cell.length_b   1.000
_cell.length_c   1.000
_cell.angle_alpha   90.00
_cell.angle_beta   90.00
_cell.angle_gamma   90.00
#
_symmetry.space_group_name_H-M   'P 1'
#
loop_
_entity.id
_entity.type
_entity.pdbx_description
1 polymer ?
#
loop_
_entity_poly.entity_id
_entity_poly.type
_entity_poly.pdbx_seq_one_letter_code
_entity_poly.pdbx_strand_id
1 'polypeptide(L)'
;MSSNYYQPGRPSLILPSSIPTPALASYRPSDTSSPQHIPNGWGPFFHEDLSPTSVFTQLMDSIFTYLDAGRTGYLTPEAYSRFLTDQGYAKKENIWKANLDCLADWVGETKEKPADAALKRHFDLFSIEYVLRKRASSLERDLRSLGLATPICTSESSSTSGGAMPLLTRKGFIDVTAIETLCDPSRHWGNISRIRKLYDLPAVHGWGDLPRSVLPSMPDQRMVKHVAAIRGVCEGAGTCQKQGGGGRGQECVGYT
;
A
#
# COMPACT_ATOMS: atom_id res chain seq x y z
N MET A 1 -85.24 51.01 -7.05
CA MET A 1 -85.83 49.65 -7.07
C MET A 1 -84.76 48.73 -6.50
N SER A 2 -84.72 48.50 -5.18
CA SER A 2 -85.41 47.40 -4.46
C SER A 2 -85.16 46.06 -5.17
N SER A 3 -84.59 45.00 -4.58
CA SER A 3 -84.62 44.54 -3.20
C SER A 3 -83.51 43.49 -2.94
N ASN A 4 -83.08 43.40 -1.68
CA ASN A 4 -82.31 42.33 -1.06
C ASN A 4 -83.00 40.96 -1.17
N TYR A 5 -82.22 39.86 -1.22
CA TYR A 5 -82.57 38.60 -0.54
C TYR A 5 -81.31 37.84 -0.05
N TYR A 6 -81.21 37.77 1.28
CA TYR A 6 -80.86 36.64 2.15
C TYR A 6 -79.57 35.80 1.96
N GLN A 7 -78.70 35.90 2.99
CA GLN A 7 -77.78 34.87 3.47
C GLN A 7 -78.53 33.74 4.23
N PRO A 8 -77.90 32.57 4.34
CA PRO A 8 -77.66 32.00 5.67
C PRO A 8 -76.19 31.57 5.87
N GLY A 9 -75.72 31.69 7.11
CA GLY A 9 -74.32 31.55 7.48
C GLY A 9 -73.85 30.18 7.96
N ARG A 10 -72.50 30.06 7.96
CA ARG A 10 -71.57 29.31 8.84
C ARG A 10 -71.66 27.76 8.84
N PRO A 11 -70.51 27.06 8.85
CA PRO A 11 -69.55 27.14 9.96
C PRO A 11 -68.08 27.37 9.58
N SER A 12 -67.41 28.13 10.44
CA SER A 12 -65.96 28.27 10.50
C SER A 12 -65.33 26.98 11.00
N LEU A 13 -64.45 26.37 10.21
CA LEU A 13 -63.54 25.32 10.66
C LEU A 13 -62.10 25.69 10.27
N ILE A 14 -61.44 26.33 11.25
CA ILE A 14 -60.06 26.08 11.69
C ILE A 14 -59.06 25.69 10.59
N LEU A 15 -58.21 26.65 10.19
CA LEU A 15 -56.94 26.38 9.54
C LEU A 15 -55.95 25.74 10.53
N PRO A 16 -55.33 24.61 10.22
CA PRO A 16 -54.00 24.30 10.72
C PRO A 16 -52.93 24.86 9.76
N SER A 17 -52.14 25.76 10.36
CA SER A 17 -50.81 26.24 10.03
C SER A 17 -50.07 25.56 8.87
N SER A 18 -49.79 26.41 7.87
CA SER A 18 -48.52 26.57 7.16
C SER A 18 -47.56 25.38 7.21
N ILE A 19 -47.53 24.62 6.12
CA ILE A 19 -46.40 23.79 5.73
C ILE A 19 -45.19 24.74 5.59
N PRO A 20 -44.12 24.60 6.39
CA PRO A 20 -42.90 25.35 6.14
C PRO A 20 -42.25 24.81 4.87
N THR A 21 -42.12 25.68 3.87
CA THR A 21 -41.25 25.51 2.71
C THR A 21 -39.89 24.98 3.17
N PRO A 22 -39.35 23.89 2.59
CA PRO A 22 -38.00 23.46 2.93
C PRO A 22 -37.05 24.58 2.52
N ALA A 23 -36.41 25.21 3.51
CA ALA A 23 -35.31 26.11 3.27
C ALA A 23 -34.25 25.36 2.47
N LEU A 24 -33.91 25.87 1.29
CA LEU A 24 -32.70 25.49 0.57
C LEU A 24 -31.54 25.74 1.54
N ALA A 25 -31.10 24.68 2.22
CA ALA A 25 -29.84 24.66 2.91
C ALA A 25 -28.78 24.90 1.83
N SER A 26 -28.23 26.12 1.83
CA SER A 26 -27.03 26.44 1.10
C SER A 26 -25.96 25.46 1.57
N TYR A 27 -25.75 24.38 0.81
CA TYR A 27 -24.60 23.49 0.94
C TYR A 27 -23.37 24.33 0.62
N ARG A 28 -22.85 25.01 1.64
CA ARG A 28 -21.49 25.49 1.64
C ARG A 28 -20.62 24.25 1.85
N PRO A 29 -19.76 23.86 0.90
CA PRO A 29 -18.72 22.91 1.22
C PRO A 29 -17.94 23.51 2.38
N SER A 30 -17.91 22.82 3.51
CA SER A 30 -16.98 23.14 4.58
C SER A 30 -15.58 22.85 4.04
N ASP A 31 -14.97 23.84 3.39
CA ASP A 31 -13.52 23.88 3.15
C ASP A 31 -12.83 23.96 4.51
N THR A 32 -12.74 22.82 5.17
CA THR A 32 -11.89 22.61 6.33
C THR A 32 -10.62 21.92 5.83
N SER A 33 -9.98 22.48 4.80
CA SER A 33 -8.56 22.23 4.59
C SER A 33 -7.82 23.01 5.67
N SER A 34 -7.71 22.42 6.86
CA SER A 34 -6.71 22.87 7.83
C SER A 34 -5.38 22.96 7.08
N PRO A 35 -4.63 24.08 7.15
CA PRO A 35 -3.34 24.18 6.51
C PRO A 35 -2.52 22.96 6.96
N GLN A 36 -2.08 22.14 6.01
CA GLN A 36 -1.23 21.00 6.31
C GLN A 36 0.00 21.56 7.02
N HIS A 37 0.06 21.38 8.34
CA HIS A 37 1.21 21.82 9.12
C HIS A 37 2.39 20.99 8.65
N ILE A 38 3.23 21.57 7.80
CA ILE A 38 4.47 20.97 7.35
C ILE A 38 5.33 20.81 8.60
N PRO A 39 5.62 19.58 9.04
CA PRO A 39 6.48 19.38 10.18
C PRO A 39 7.84 20.05 9.95
N ASN A 40 8.37 20.71 10.97
CA ASN A 40 9.67 21.37 10.94
C ASN A 40 10.73 20.62 11.76
N GLY A 41 10.45 19.36 12.09
CA GLY A 41 11.32 18.50 12.88
C GLY A 41 10.65 17.17 13.23
N TRP A 42 11.38 16.36 14.00
CA TRP A 42 10.88 15.06 14.45
C TRP A 42 9.69 15.20 15.40
N GLY A 43 8.69 14.35 15.19
CA GLY A 43 7.57 14.13 16.08
C GLY A 43 7.18 12.65 16.08
N PRO A 44 6.20 12.25 16.91
CA PRO A 44 5.71 10.88 16.93
C PRO A 44 5.28 10.42 15.54
N PHE A 45 5.60 9.19 15.17
CA PHE A 45 5.24 8.59 13.89
C PHE A 45 3.81 8.08 13.85
N PHE A 46 3.24 7.80 15.01
CA PHE A 46 1.88 7.30 15.14
C PHE A 46 1.11 8.10 16.18
N HIS A 47 -0.18 8.28 15.90
CA HIS A 47 -1.16 8.72 16.89
C HIS A 47 -1.44 7.58 17.89
N GLU A 48 -2.17 7.87 18.96
CA GLU A 48 -2.53 6.88 19.98
C GLU A 48 -3.39 5.73 19.43
N ASP A 49 -4.15 5.99 18.37
CA ASP A 49 -4.94 4.99 17.64
C ASP A 49 -4.12 4.17 16.64
N LEU A 50 -2.78 4.36 16.63
CA LEU A 50 -1.81 3.73 15.74
C LEU A 50 -1.93 4.16 14.27
N SER A 51 -2.71 5.20 13.97
CA SER A 51 -2.71 5.80 12.63
C SER A 51 -1.42 6.59 12.39
N PRO A 52 -0.86 6.58 11.17
CA PRO A 52 0.34 7.35 10.86
C PRO A 52 0.13 8.86 11.00
N THR A 53 1.11 9.55 11.58
CA THR A 53 1.10 11.03 11.65
C THR A 53 1.61 11.65 10.35
N SER A 54 1.42 12.97 10.20
CA SER A 54 1.99 13.73 9.08
C SER A 54 3.52 13.64 9.00
N VAL A 55 4.21 13.49 10.13
CA VAL A 55 5.67 13.30 10.19
C VAL A 55 6.06 11.98 9.53
N PHE A 56 5.37 10.90 9.89
CA PHE A 56 5.62 9.59 9.28
C PHE A 56 5.29 9.60 7.79
N THR A 57 4.11 10.11 7.43
CA THR A 57 3.67 10.19 6.03
C THR A 57 4.63 11.01 5.19
N GLN A 58 5.09 12.17 5.66
CA GLN A 58 6.04 13.00 4.92
C GLN A 58 7.39 12.29 4.69
N LEU A 59 7.89 11.57 5.70
CA LEU A 59 9.12 10.78 5.56
C LEU A 59 8.94 9.66 4.53
N MET A 60 7.85 8.89 4.64
CA MET A 60 7.57 7.79 3.71
C MET A 60 7.31 8.28 2.28
N ASP A 61 6.64 9.42 2.11
CA ASP A 61 6.44 10.07 0.81
C ASP A 61 7.76 10.48 0.17
N SER A 62 8.69 10.98 0.99
CA SER A 62 10.04 11.37 0.53
C SER A 62 10.85 10.15 0.08
N ILE A 63 10.80 9.07 0.87
CA ILE A 63 11.43 7.79 0.50
C ILE A 63 10.81 7.22 -0.77
N PHE A 64 9.47 7.21 -0.86
CA PHE A 64 8.77 6.74 -2.06
C PHE A 64 9.17 7.53 -3.29
N THR A 65 9.22 8.86 -3.19
CA THR A 65 9.60 9.75 -4.30
C THR A 65 11.04 9.52 -4.74
N TYR A 66 11.94 9.23 -3.80
CA TYR A 66 13.32 8.86 -4.11
C TYR A 66 13.40 7.52 -4.86
N LEU A 67 12.60 6.54 -4.45
CA LEU A 67 12.57 5.20 -5.06
C LEU A 67 11.88 5.19 -6.44
N ASP A 68 10.84 6.02 -6.63
CA ASP A 68 10.13 6.20 -7.90
C ASP A 68 10.83 7.24 -8.79
N ALA A 69 12.07 6.95 -9.18
CA ALA A 69 12.87 7.85 -10.02
C ALA A 69 12.19 8.19 -11.36
N GLY A 70 11.34 7.28 -11.88
CA GLY A 70 10.54 7.49 -13.09
C GLY A 70 9.28 8.32 -12.89
N ARG A 71 8.96 8.75 -11.66
CA ARG A 71 7.75 9.50 -11.28
C ARG A 71 6.47 8.85 -11.82
N THR A 72 6.45 7.51 -11.79
CA THR A 72 5.35 6.72 -12.32
C THR A 72 4.14 6.69 -11.40
N GLY A 73 4.33 7.06 -10.12
CA GLY A 73 3.35 6.92 -9.05
C GLY A 73 3.35 5.53 -8.41
N TYR A 74 4.26 4.64 -8.82
CA TYR A 74 4.33 3.26 -8.36
C TYR A 74 5.76 2.78 -8.16
N LEU A 75 5.96 1.83 -7.24
CA LEU A 75 7.23 1.10 -7.11
C LEU A 75 7.11 -0.26 -7.77
N THR A 76 8.12 -0.61 -8.56
CA THR A 76 8.24 -1.97 -9.08
C THR A 76 8.70 -2.93 -7.98
N PRO A 77 8.49 -4.24 -8.15
CA PRO A 77 9.03 -5.24 -7.23
C PRO A 77 10.54 -5.08 -6.97
N GLU A 78 11.30 -4.73 -7.99
CA GLU A 78 12.75 -4.48 -7.90
C GLU A 78 13.06 -3.24 -7.05
N ALA A 79 12.33 -2.14 -7.24
CA ALA A 79 12.52 -0.91 -6.47
C ALA A 79 12.20 -1.13 -4.99
N TYR A 80 11.07 -1.77 -4.69
CA TYR A 80 10.71 -2.13 -3.32
C TYR A 80 11.70 -3.13 -2.70
N SER A 81 12.12 -4.15 -3.46
CA SER A 81 13.12 -5.11 -3.00
C SER A 81 14.49 -4.48 -2.74
N ARG A 82 14.89 -3.47 -3.53
CA ARG A 82 16.09 -2.68 -3.27
C ARG A 82 15.95 -1.92 -1.96
N PHE A 83 14.82 -1.26 -1.72
CA PHE A 83 14.55 -0.57 -0.46
C PHE A 83 14.71 -1.49 0.77
N LEU A 84 14.15 -2.71 0.73
CA LEU A 84 14.34 -3.70 1.81
C LEU A 84 15.83 -4.07 2.00
N THR A 85 16.59 -4.16 0.91
CA THR A 85 18.04 -4.44 0.98
C THR A 85 18.79 -3.27 1.63
N ASP A 86 18.45 -2.04 1.26
CA ASP A 86 19.03 -0.81 1.78
C ASP A 86 18.68 -0.62 3.27
N GLN A 87 17.50 -1.07 3.70
CA GLN A 87 17.12 -1.16 5.11
C GLN A 87 17.95 -2.20 5.88
N GLY A 88 18.60 -3.14 5.19
CA GLY A 88 19.45 -4.17 5.79
C GLY A 88 18.77 -5.53 6.00
N TYR A 89 17.64 -5.79 5.33
CA TYR A 89 17.02 -7.12 5.35
C TYR A 89 17.92 -8.14 4.63
N ALA A 90 18.05 -9.34 5.21
CA ALA A 90 18.75 -10.43 4.55
C ALA A 90 18.00 -10.88 3.30
N LYS A 91 18.70 -11.51 2.35
CA LYS A 91 18.09 -12.02 1.10
C LYS A 91 16.87 -12.91 1.37
N LYS A 92 16.94 -13.74 2.43
CA LYS A 92 15.85 -14.64 2.84
C LYS A 92 14.61 -13.93 3.40
N GLU A 93 14.78 -12.74 3.97
CA GLU A 93 13.68 -11.94 4.52
C GLU A 93 13.05 -11.02 3.46
N ASN A 94 13.78 -10.77 2.38
CA ASN A 94 13.29 -10.02 1.23
C ASN A 94 12.41 -10.92 0.36
N ILE A 95 11.09 -10.86 0.57
CA ILE A 95 10.12 -11.77 -0.05
C ILE A 95 10.28 -11.92 -1.56
N TRP A 96 10.58 -10.84 -2.28
CA TRP A 96 10.77 -10.91 -3.72
C TRP A 96 12.11 -11.58 -4.09
N LYS A 97 13.23 -11.14 -3.50
CA LYS A 97 14.55 -11.74 -3.77
C LYS A 97 14.68 -13.19 -3.33
N ALA A 98 14.01 -13.58 -2.24
CA ALA A 98 13.98 -14.95 -1.74
C ALA A 98 13.34 -15.92 -2.75
N ASN A 99 12.44 -15.42 -3.59
CA ASN A 99 11.67 -16.22 -4.55
C ASN A 99 12.21 -16.16 -5.99
N LEU A 100 13.30 -15.43 -6.23
CA LEU A 100 13.95 -15.40 -7.56
C LEU A 100 14.58 -16.75 -7.92
N ASP A 101 15.07 -17.51 -6.94
CA ASP A 101 15.82 -18.74 -7.23
C ASP A 101 14.93 -20.00 -7.19
N CYS A 102 13.63 -19.85 -6.97
CA CYS A 102 12.74 -20.98 -6.68
C CYS A 102 12.43 -21.85 -7.92
N LEU A 103 12.53 -21.31 -9.14
CA LEU A 103 12.15 -22.02 -10.38
C LEU A 103 13.04 -21.66 -11.60
N ALA A 104 14.28 -21.21 -11.35
CA ALA A 104 15.17 -20.70 -12.41
C ALA A 104 15.51 -21.75 -13.51
N ASP A 105 15.24 -23.03 -13.26
CA ASP A 105 15.56 -24.15 -14.17
C ASP A 105 14.40 -24.56 -15.10
N TRP A 106 13.23 -23.93 -15.00
CA TRP A 106 12.10 -24.24 -15.89
C TRP A 106 12.17 -23.44 -17.20
N VAL A 107 12.41 -24.15 -18.30
CA VAL A 107 12.61 -23.58 -19.65
C VAL A 107 11.41 -22.72 -20.05
N GLY A 108 11.66 -21.42 -20.24
CA GLY A 108 10.70 -20.46 -20.81
C GLY A 108 10.02 -19.52 -19.82
N GLU A 109 10.24 -19.67 -18.50
CA GLU A 109 9.72 -18.71 -17.51
C GLU A 109 10.82 -17.82 -16.95
N THR A 110 10.51 -16.52 -16.81
CA THR A 110 11.41 -15.57 -16.16
C THR A 110 11.37 -15.81 -14.64
N LYS A 111 12.54 -15.87 -13.99
CA LYS A 111 12.70 -16.04 -12.54
C LYS A 111 11.89 -15.05 -11.69
N GLU A 112 11.52 -13.91 -12.27
CA GLU A 112 10.70 -12.87 -11.66
C GLU A 112 9.24 -13.31 -11.47
N LYS A 113 8.72 -14.28 -12.23
CA LYS A 113 7.32 -14.71 -12.15
C LYS A 113 6.95 -15.31 -10.77
N PRO A 114 7.70 -16.30 -10.21
CA PRO A 114 7.43 -16.77 -8.86
C PRO A 114 7.65 -15.68 -7.80
N ALA A 115 8.64 -14.80 -7.99
CA ALA A 115 8.91 -13.69 -7.10
C ALA A 115 7.77 -12.65 -7.06
N ASP A 116 7.22 -12.30 -8.23
CA ASP A 116 6.07 -11.41 -8.37
C ASP A 116 4.81 -12.02 -7.75
N ALA A 117 4.59 -13.33 -7.95
CA ALA A 117 3.46 -14.04 -7.34
C ALA A 117 3.57 -14.07 -5.80
N ALA A 118 4.76 -14.32 -5.25
CA ALA A 118 5.00 -14.30 -3.82
C ALA A 118 4.80 -12.90 -3.21
N LEU A 119 5.32 -11.86 -3.87
CA LEU A 119 5.13 -10.48 -3.43
C LEU A 119 3.67 -10.05 -3.52
N LYS A 120 2.95 -10.43 -4.57
CA LYS A 120 1.51 -10.16 -4.71
C LYS A 120 0.74 -10.80 -3.56
N ARG A 121 0.99 -12.09 -3.28
CA ARG A 121 0.37 -12.79 -2.15
C ARG A 121 0.65 -12.10 -0.82
N HIS A 122 1.87 -11.61 -0.62
CA HIS A 122 2.22 -10.86 0.57
C HIS A 122 1.37 -9.58 0.70
N PHE A 123 1.23 -8.80 -0.38
CA PHE A 123 0.36 -7.63 -0.37
C PHE A 123 -1.12 -7.98 -0.13
N ASP A 124 -1.63 -9.04 -0.75
CA ASP A 124 -3.02 -9.50 -0.54
C ASP A 124 -3.28 -9.86 0.93
N LEU A 125 -2.35 -10.56 1.58
CA LEU A 125 -2.49 -10.98 2.98
C LEU A 125 -2.58 -9.79 3.94
N PHE A 126 -1.83 -8.74 3.66
CA PHE A 126 -1.81 -7.52 4.47
C PHE A 126 -2.80 -6.46 3.97
N SER A 127 -3.62 -6.77 2.95
CA SER A 127 -4.53 -5.82 2.31
C SER A 127 -3.83 -4.53 1.85
N ILE A 128 -2.59 -4.67 1.37
CA ILE A 128 -1.78 -3.56 0.87
C ILE A 128 -2.26 -3.17 -0.53
N GLU A 129 -2.34 -1.87 -0.78
CA GLU A 129 -2.77 -1.35 -2.08
C GLU A 129 -1.66 -1.47 -3.15
N TYR A 130 -1.93 -2.22 -4.21
CA TYR A 130 -1.05 -2.38 -5.37
C TYR A 130 -1.85 -2.44 -6.68
N VAL A 131 -1.17 -2.23 -7.81
CA VAL A 131 -1.74 -2.37 -9.16
C VAL A 131 -1.00 -3.46 -9.92
N LEU A 132 -1.71 -4.30 -10.65
CA LEU A 132 -1.08 -5.30 -11.52
C LEU A 132 -0.72 -4.70 -12.87
N ARG A 133 0.50 -4.93 -13.33
CA ARG A 133 0.91 -4.65 -14.71
C ARG A 133 1.55 -5.86 -15.36
N LYS A 134 1.44 -5.93 -16.69
CA LYS A 134 2.18 -6.93 -17.46
C LYS A 134 3.67 -6.62 -17.37
N ARG A 135 4.48 -7.61 -17.00
CA ARG A 135 5.94 -7.48 -17.04
C ARG A 135 6.41 -7.41 -18.49
N ALA A 136 7.33 -6.49 -18.78
CA ALA A 136 7.99 -6.44 -20.08
C ALA A 136 8.81 -7.72 -20.29
N SER A 137 8.62 -8.36 -21.44
CA SER A 137 9.40 -9.53 -21.86
C SER A 137 10.90 -9.18 -21.93
N SER A 138 11.77 -10.20 -21.85
CA SER A 138 13.22 -9.99 -21.97
C SER A 138 13.57 -9.25 -23.25
N LEU A 139 12.96 -9.64 -24.38
CA LEU A 139 13.14 -8.98 -25.68
C LEU A 139 12.74 -7.50 -25.62
N GLU A 140 11.61 -7.16 -25.00
CA GLU A 140 11.19 -5.76 -24.85
C GLU A 140 12.16 -4.96 -23.98
N ARG A 141 12.74 -5.59 -22.95
CA ARG A 141 13.78 -4.94 -22.12
C ARG A 141 15.07 -4.73 -22.90
N ASP A 142 15.50 -5.71 -23.69
CA ASP A 142 16.69 -5.63 -24.52
C ASP A 142 16.54 -4.59 -25.63
N LEU A 143 15.36 -4.50 -26.26
CA LEU A 143 15.09 -3.46 -27.26
C LEU A 143 15.04 -2.07 -26.62
N ARG A 144 14.43 -1.93 -25.43
CA ARG A 144 14.42 -0.65 -24.69
C ARG A 144 15.82 -0.23 -24.23
N SER A 145 16.66 -1.16 -23.79
CA SER A 145 18.03 -0.85 -23.37
C SER A 145 18.90 -0.40 -24.54
N LEU A 146 18.60 -0.87 -25.75
CA LEU A 146 19.21 -0.41 -27.01
C LEU A 146 18.60 0.89 -27.57
N GLY A 147 17.66 1.52 -26.86
CA GLY A 147 16.99 2.75 -27.30
C GLY A 147 16.05 2.55 -28.50
N LEU A 148 15.72 1.30 -28.84
CA LEU A 148 14.81 0.97 -29.93
C LEU A 148 13.37 1.07 -29.43
N ALA A 149 12.53 1.77 -30.20
CA ALA A 149 11.10 1.83 -29.94
C ALA A 149 10.52 0.41 -30.02
N THR A 150 10.03 -0.12 -28.90
CA THR A 150 9.31 -1.39 -28.90
C THR A 150 8.03 -1.22 -29.72
N PRO A 151 7.70 -2.11 -30.66
CA PRO A 151 6.45 -2.03 -31.38
C PRO A 151 5.30 -2.05 -30.37
N ILE A 152 4.47 -1.02 -30.40
CA ILE A 152 3.23 -0.95 -29.63
C ILE A 152 2.28 -1.99 -30.25
N CYS A 153 2.37 -3.23 -29.79
CA CYS A 153 1.30 -4.20 -30.00
C CYS A 153 0.22 -3.87 -28.97
N THR A 154 -0.70 -2.96 -29.31
CA THR A 154 -2.02 -2.88 -28.70
C THR A 154 -2.80 -4.15 -29.06
N SER A 155 -2.49 -5.25 -28.39
CA SER A 155 -3.40 -6.37 -28.29
C SER A 155 -3.99 -6.31 -26.87
N GLU A 156 -5.16 -5.69 -26.77
CA GLU A 156 -6.19 -6.06 -25.80
C GLU A 156 -6.60 -7.51 -26.09
N SER A 157 -5.68 -8.43 -25.81
CA SER A 157 -5.95 -9.85 -25.76
C SER A 157 -5.80 -10.22 -24.29
N SER A 158 -6.93 -10.58 -23.69
CA SER A 158 -7.11 -11.15 -22.36
C SER A 158 -6.40 -12.51 -22.22
N SER A 159 -5.08 -12.53 -22.41
CA SER A 159 -4.21 -13.66 -22.16
C SER A 159 -3.32 -13.32 -20.98
N THR A 160 -3.76 -13.77 -19.80
CA THR A 160 -3.06 -13.80 -18.51
C THR A 160 -1.78 -14.65 -18.51
N SER A 161 -1.18 -14.95 -19.67
CA SER A 161 0.02 -15.78 -19.77
C SER A 161 1.33 -15.00 -19.58
N GLY A 162 1.28 -13.67 -19.59
CA GLY A 162 2.39 -12.82 -19.17
C GLY A 162 2.31 -12.56 -17.66
N GLY A 163 3.33 -12.97 -16.90
CA GLY A 163 3.40 -12.78 -15.44
C GLY A 163 3.04 -11.35 -15.04
N ALA A 164 2.03 -11.20 -14.18
CA ALA A 164 1.58 -9.92 -13.68
C ALA A 164 2.48 -9.47 -12.52
N MET A 165 3.17 -8.35 -12.68
CA MET A 165 3.99 -7.74 -11.63
C MET A 165 3.13 -6.85 -10.72
N PRO A 166 3.19 -7.03 -9.40
CA PRO A 166 2.50 -6.14 -8.46
C PRO A 166 3.31 -4.85 -8.28
N LEU A 167 2.74 -3.74 -8.74
CA LEU A 167 3.30 -2.41 -8.54
C LEU A 167 2.72 -1.78 -7.27
N LEU A 168 3.59 -1.48 -6.31
CA LEU A 168 3.20 -0.93 -5.01
C LEU A 168 2.83 0.55 -5.18
N THR A 169 1.64 0.93 -4.69
CA THR A 169 1.22 2.33 -4.70
C THR A 169 1.90 3.11 -3.57
N ARG A 170 1.84 4.44 -3.61
CA ARG A 170 2.34 5.28 -2.51
C ARG A 170 1.63 4.97 -1.19
N LYS A 171 0.29 4.86 -1.23
CA LYS A 171 -0.49 4.48 -0.05
C LYS A 171 -0.10 3.10 0.46
N GLY A 172 -0.02 2.10 -0.43
CA GLY A 172 0.40 0.75 -0.04
C GLY A 172 1.80 0.71 0.56
N PHE A 173 2.73 1.53 0.05
CA PHE A 173 4.07 1.68 0.62
C PHE A 173 4.06 2.24 2.05
N ILE A 174 3.25 3.27 2.31
CA ILE A 174 3.07 3.82 3.66
C ILE A 174 2.46 2.76 4.59
N ASP A 175 1.41 2.07 4.13
CA ASP A 175 0.69 1.06 4.93
C ASP A 175 1.60 -0.11 5.30
N VAL A 176 2.34 -0.69 4.35
CA VAL A 176 3.24 -1.82 4.63
C VAL A 176 4.36 -1.41 5.58
N THR A 177 4.92 -0.21 5.39
CA THR A 177 5.97 0.31 6.27
C THR A 177 5.43 0.59 7.67
N ALA A 178 4.20 1.07 7.80
CA ALA A 178 3.54 1.27 9.09
C ALA A 178 3.35 -0.06 9.83
N ILE A 179 2.89 -1.11 9.14
CA ILE A 179 2.75 -2.46 9.70
C ILE A 179 4.09 -2.97 10.20
N GLU A 180 5.15 -2.90 9.39
CA GLU A 180 6.50 -3.33 9.77
C GLU A 180 7.00 -2.56 10.99
N THR A 181 6.76 -1.25 11.02
CA THR A 181 7.16 -0.37 12.11
C THR A 181 6.46 -0.72 13.41
N LEU A 182 5.16 -0.98 13.38
CA LEU A 182 4.37 -1.31 14.57
C LEU A 182 4.67 -2.73 15.08
N CYS A 183 5.07 -3.64 14.19
CA CYS A 183 5.49 -4.99 14.55
C CYS A 183 6.85 -5.06 15.25
N ASP A 184 7.82 -4.27 14.81
CA ASP A 184 9.14 -4.21 15.45
C ASP A 184 9.70 -2.78 15.38
N PRO A 185 9.25 -1.89 16.29
CA PRO A 185 9.66 -0.48 16.27
C PRO A 185 11.16 -0.30 16.45
N SER A 186 11.82 -1.19 17.19
CA SER A 186 13.24 -1.09 17.49
C SER A 186 14.10 -1.47 16.27
N ARG A 187 13.77 -2.56 15.59
CA ARG A 187 14.41 -2.91 14.31
C ARG A 187 14.13 -1.83 13.27
N HIS A 188 12.89 -1.37 13.17
CA HIS A 188 12.50 -0.40 12.16
C HIS A 188 13.15 0.98 12.37
N TRP A 189 13.35 1.40 13.63
CA TRP A 189 14.13 2.59 13.96
C TRP A 189 15.55 2.54 13.36
N GLY A 190 16.23 1.40 13.51
CA GLY A 190 17.56 1.18 12.95
C GLY A 190 17.56 1.20 11.42
N ASN A 191 16.54 0.57 10.81
CA ASN A 191 16.36 0.53 9.36
C ASN A 191 16.15 1.94 8.78
N ILE A 192 15.23 2.73 9.34
CA ILE A 192 14.95 4.10 8.85
C ILE A 192 16.13 5.03 9.12
N SER A 193 16.82 4.87 10.25
CA SER A 193 18.05 5.63 10.53
C SER A 193 19.14 5.36 9.49
N ARG A 194 19.24 4.12 8.99
CA ARG A 194 20.14 3.75 7.88
C ARG A 194 19.68 4.35 6.56
N ILE A 195 18.39 4.21 6.22
CA ILE A 195 17.81 4.76 4.99
C ILE A 195 18.01 6.26 4.91
N ARG A 196 17.76 7.02 5.99
CA ARG A 196 17.97 8.47 6.01
C ARG A 196 19.42 8.87 5.75
N LYS A 197 20.40 8.05 6.14
CA LYS A 197 21.82 8.31 5.86
C LYS A 197 22.20 7.95 4.42
N LEU A 198 21.53 6.96 3.85
CA LEU A 198 21.79 6.48 2.50
C LEU A 198 21.08 7.30 1.44
N TYR A 199 19.85 7.73 1.72
CA TYR A 199 19.01 8.50 0.83
C TYR A 199 19.13 9.96 1.23
N ASP A 200 19.63 10.80 0.34
CA ASP A 200 19.61 12.24 0.53
C ASP A 200 18.18 12.74 0.33
N LEU A 201 17.41 12.83 1.42
CA LEU A 201 15.97 13.15 1.43
C LEU A 201 15.76 14.64 1.74
N PRO A 202 15.45 15.50 0.75
CA PRO A 202 15.39 16.95 0.97
C PRO A 202 14.33 17.38 1.99
N ALA A 203 13.21 16.67 2.08
CA ALA A 203 12.09 17.06 2.94
C ALA A 203 12.39 16.97 4.44
N VAL A 204 13.35 16.13 4.83
CA VAL A 204 13.78 15.94 6.23
C VAL A 204 15.23 16.39 6.44
N HIS A 205 15.80 17.07 5.44
CA HIS A 205 17.14 17.62 5.52
C HIS A 205 17.18 18.68 6.62
N GLY A 206 18.14 18.57 7.53
CA GLY A 206 18.27 19.49 8.67
C GLY A 206 17.46 19.14 9.92
N TRP A 207 16.65 18.08 9.92
CA TRP A 207 15.91 17.66 11.13
C TRP A 207 16.80 17.01 12.20
N GLY A 208 18.09 16.82 11.92
CA GLY A 208 19.02 16.10 12.79
C GLY A 208 18.72 14.61 12.86
N ASP A 209 19.37 13.90 13.78
CA ASP A 209 19.24 12.45 13.90
C ASP A 209 17.86 11.98 14.35
N LEU A 210 17.41 10.85 13.79
CA LEU A 210 16.09 10.26 14.08
C LEU A 210 16.06 9.80 15.55
N PRO A 211 15.31 10.46 16.44
CA PRO A 211 15.28 10.08 17.84
C PRO A 211 14.42 8.83 18.01
N ARG A 212 14.84 7.91 18.89
CA ARG A 212 14.07 6.68 19.16
C ARG A 212 12.66 6.95 19.69
N SER A 213 12.44 8.11 20.31
CA SER A 213 11.16 8.55 20.87
C SER A 213 10.07 8.82 19.84
N VAL A 214 10.40 8.94 18.54
CA VAL A 214 9.38 9.07 17.49
C VAL A 214 8.57 7.79 17.30
N LEU A 215 9.08 6.66 17.78
CA LEU A 215 8.50 5.34 17.61
C LEU A 215 7.99 4.79 18.95
N PRO A 216 6.94 3.94 18.94
CA PRO A 216 6.49 3.27 20.16
C PRO A 216 7.63 2.51 20.86
N SER A 217 7.64 2.52 22.19
CA SER A 217 8.68 1.83 22.97
C SER A 217 8.59 0.31 22.84
N MET A 218 7.39 -0.22 22.61
CA MET A 218 7.10 -1.65 22.49
C MET A 218 6.33 -1.94 21.20
N PRO A 219 6.48 -3.16 20.62
CA PRO A 219 5.63 -3.63 19.55
C PRO A 219 4.14 -3.57 19.90
N ASP A 220 3.32 -3.19 18.92
CA ASP A 220 1.87 -3.28 19.07
C ASP A 220 1.43 -4.75 19.03
N GLN A 221 0.78 -5.19 20.11
CA GLN A 221 0.37 -6.58 20.27
C GLN A 221 -0.70 -7.00 19.27
N ARG A 222 -1.53 -6.07 18.79
CA ARG A 222 -2.55 -6.40 17.78
C ARG A 222 -1.87 -6.67 16.45
N MET A 223 -0.92 -5.84 16.05
CA MET A 223 -0.17 -6.02 14.81
C MET A 223 0.73 -7.26 14.86
N VAL A 224 1.41 -7.52 15.98
CA VAL A 224 2.21 -8.75 16.18
C VAL A 224 1.33 -9.99 16.02
N LYS A 225 0.15 -10.02 16.66
CA LYS A 225 -0.80 -11.14 16.51
C LYS A 225 -1.32 -11.27 15.09
N HIS A 226 -1.59 -10.15 14.42
CA HIS A 226 -2.07 -10.15 13.04
C HIS A 226 -1.03 -10.73 12.08
N VAL A 227 0.23 -10.28 12.16
CA VAL A 227 1.34 -10.84 11.38
C VAL A 227 1.56 -12.32 11.70
N ALA A 228 1.50 -12.71 12.99
CA ALA A 228 1.63 -14.11 13.39
C ALA A 228 0.50 -14.99 12.83
N ALA A 229 -0.75 -14.50 12.82
CA ALA A 229 -1.89 -15.20 12.25
C ALA A 229 -1.72 -15.39 10.73
N ILE A 230 -1.30 -14.34 10.01
CA ILE A 230 -1.02 -14.41 8.57
C ILE A 230 0.09 -15.42 8.29
N ARG A 231 1.18 -15.39 9.07
CA ARG A 231 2.27 -16.36 8.95
C ARG A 231 1.78 -17.80 9.16
N GLY A 232 0.97 -18.03 10.19
CA GLY A 232 0.39 -19.34 10.48
C GLY A 232 -0.50 -19.87 9.35
N VAL A 233 -1.27 -19.00 8.69
CA VAL A 233 -2.07 -19.37 7.49
C VAL A 233 -1.17 -19.77 6.32
N CYS A 234 -0.06 -19.08 6.12
CA CYS A 234 0.91 -19.42 5.07
C CYS A 234 1.62 -20.74 5.32
N GLU A 235 1.95 -21.05 6.57
CA GLU A 235 2.56 -22.32 6.98
C GLU A 235 1.54 -23.48 6.87
N GLY A 236 0.28 -23.25 7.25
CA GLY A 236 -0.81 -24.24 7.10
C GLY A 236 -1.16 -24.54 5.65
N ALA A 237 -1.20 -23.53 4.78
CA ALA A 237 -1.45 -23.68 3.35
C ALA A 237 -0.25 -24.30 2.57
N GLY A 238 0.92 -24.44 3.22
CA GLY A 238 2.08 -25.18 2.71
C GLY A 238 1.93 -26.70 2.78
N THR A 239 0.84 -27.22 3.37
CA THR A 239 0.52 -28.66 3.35
C THR A 239 -0.17 -29.06 2.05
N CYS A 240 0.51 -28.87 0.92
CA CYS A 240 0.09 -29.51 -0.32
C CYS A 240 0.29 -31.04 -0.17
N GLN A 241 -0.81 -31.77 -0.36
CA GLN A 241 -0.95 -33.20 -0.14
C GLN A 241 0.19 -34.02 -0.77
N LYS A 242 0.95 -34.74 0.06
CA LYS A 242 1.56 -36.01 -0.36
C LYS A 242 0.45 -37.05 -0.48
N GLN A 243 -0.16 -37.17 -1.66
CA GLN A 243 -0.74 -38.44 -2.09
C GLN A 243 0.06 -38.99 -3.26
N GLY A 244 0.86 -40.02 -2.95
CA GLY A 244 1.16 -41.17 -3.81
C GLY A 244 2.01 -40.96 -5.07
N GLY A 245 3.29 -41.31 -4.99
CA GLY A 245 4.12 -41.60 -6.17
C GLY A 245 5.60 -41.37 -5.90
N GLY A 246 6.34 -42.45 -5.66
CA GLY A 246 7.71 -42.40 -5.15
C GLY A 246 8.75 -41.76 -6.08
N GLY A 247 9.81 -41.22 -5.46
CA GLY A 247 11.05 -40.89 -6.16
C GLY A 247 11.77 -39.64 -5.63
N ARG A 248 12.70 -39.86 -4.69
CA ARG A 248 13.87 -39.02 -4.34
C ARG A 248 13.66 -37.52 -4.06
N GLY A 249 13.56 -37.24 -2.75
CA GLY A 249 14.21 -36.13 -2.02
C GLY A 249 14.40 -34.79 -2.71
N GLN A 250 13.46 -33.87 -2.48
CA GLN A 250 13.76 -32.45 -2.36
C GLN A 250 13.12 -31.92 -1.08
N GLU A 251 13.99 -31.39 -0.22
CA GLU A 251 13.66 -30.78 1.07
C GLU A 251 13.19 -29.35 0.80
N CYS A 252 11.88 -29.12 0.90
CA CYS A 252 11.34 -27.77 0.94
C CYS A 252 11.65 -27.18 2.31
N VAL A 253 12.63 -26.29 2.37
CA VAL A 253 13.07 -25.63 3.61
C VAL A 253 11.95 -24.71 4.12
N GLY A 254 11.48 -25.01 5.32
CA GLY A 254 10.47 -24.23 6.04
C GLY A 254 10.97 -22.85 6.46
N TYR A 255 10.01 -21.94 6.62
CA TYR A 255 10.21 -20.54 7.00
C TYR A 255 10.84 -20.41 8.41
N THR A 256 12.02 -19.81 8.52
CA THR A 256 12.63 -19.36 9.80
C THR A 256 13.17 -17.93 9.73
#